data_AF-A0A455WYJ3-F1
#
_entry.id   AF-A0A455WYJ3-F1
#
_cell.length_a   1.000
_cell.length_b   1.000
_cell.length_c   1.000
_cell.angle_alpha   90.00
_cell.angle_beta   90.00
_cell.angle_gamma   90.00
#
_symmetry.space_group_name_H-M   'P 1'
#
loop_
_entity.id
_entity.type
_entity.pdbx_description
1 polymer ?
#
loop_
_entity_poly.entity_id
_entity_poly.type
_entity_poly.pdbx_seq_one_letter_code
_entity_poly.pdbx_strand_id
1 'polypeptide(L)'
;MFNKEIVMKTLNCLPNAYPQMLEKRFPHVLNKIIELWDSPHCEAYFTDLLQPNGRGGGRLNRDGFPDEAWQEIFQLNELCWIRQSKLDDSQCYGTMK
;
A
#
# COMPACT_ATOMS: atom_id res chain seq x y z
N MET A 1 17.74 4.69 7.76
CA MET A 1 17.18 3.36 8.11
C MET A 1 15.76 3.58 8.58
N PHE A 2 14.78 2.92 7.97
CA PHE A 2 13.44 2.88 8.55
C PHE A 2 13.51 2.06 9.82
N ASN A 3 12.89 2.54 10.89
CA ASN A 3 12.77 1.72 12.08
C ASN A 3 11.65 0.71 11.80
N LYS A 4 12.01 -0.57 11.63
CA LYS A 4 11.10 -1.66 11.27
C LYS A 4 9.85 -1.67 12.15
N GLU A 5 10.01 -1.37 13.43
CA GLU A 5 8.90 -1.30 14.39
C GLU A 5 7.90 -0.18 14.08
N ILE A 6 8.38 0.98 13.62
CA ILE A 6 7.52 2.12 13.24
C ILE A 6 6.73 1.75 11.99
N VAL A 7 7.40 1.19 10.98
CA VAL A 7 6.74 0.77 9.73
C VAL A 7 5.68 -0.29 10.02
N MET A 8 6.00 -1.30 10.84
CA MET A 8 5.03 -2.33 11.23
C MET A 8 3.83 -1.76 11.98
N LYS A 9 4.05 -0.81 12.90
CA LYS A 9 2.95 -0.13 13.62
C LYS A 9 2.10 0.70 12.67
N THR A 10 2.70 1.46 11.76
CA THR A 10 1.97 2.30 10.81
C THR A 10 1.14 1.44 9.87
N LEU A 11 1.76 0.43 9.23
CA LEU A 11 1.10 -0.46 8.29
C LEU A 11 0.13 -1.45 8.97
N ASN A 12 0.16 -1.52 10.31
CA ASN A 12 -0.56 -2.51 11.11
C ASN A 12 -0.38 -3.94 10.60
N CYS A 13 0.80 -4.23 10.04
CA CYS A 13 1.10 -5.51 9.42
C CYS A 13 1.76 -6.45 10.43
N LEU A 14 1.45 -7.74 10.31
CA LEU A 14 2.14 -8.78 11.08
C LEU A 14 3.63 -8.82 10.67
N PRO A 15 4.54 -9.29 11.55
CA PRO A 15 5.97 -9.43 11.21
C PRO A 15 6.22 -10.24 9.93
N ASN A 16 5.31 -11.16 9.60
CA ASN A 16 5.37 -12.01 8.41
C ASN A 16 4.82 -11.34 7.14
N ALA A 17 4.09 -10.22 7.26
CA ALA A 17 3.57 -9.42 6.17
C ALA A 17 4.38 -8.12 5.98
N TYR A 18 5.57 -8.06 6.57
CA TYR A 18 6.46 -6.92 6.43
C TYR A 18 7.08 -6.91 5.02
N PRO A 19 7.00 -5.78 4.29
CA PRO A 19 7.43 -5.73 2.90
C PRO A 19 8.97 -5.59 2.79
N GLN A 20 9.66 -6.73 2.85
CA GLN A 20 11.12 -6.81 2.84
C GLN A 20 11.69 -6.44 1.47
N MET A 21 11.02 -6.85 0.39
CA MET A 21 11.45 -6.55 -0.96
C MET A 21 11.28 -5.07 -1.29
N LEU A 22 10.16 -4.47 -0.88
CA LEU A 22 9.98 -3.02 -1.03
C LEU A 22 11.00 -2.23 -0.21
N GLU A 23 11.29 -2.62 1.04
CA GLU A 23 12.32 -1.92 1.81
C GLU A 23 13.70 -2.01 1.12
N LYS A 24 14.05 -3.20 0.61
CA LYS A 24 15.39 -3.47 0.08
C LYS A 24 15.61 -2.90 -1.31
N ARG A 25 14.63 -2.99 -2.21
CA ARG A 25 14.76 -2.61 -3.63
C ARG A 25 14.00 -1.34 -3.99
N PHE A 26 12.90 -1.04 -3.30
CA PHE A 26 12.01 0.08 -3.63
C PHE A 26 11.70 0.97 -2.42
N PRO A 27 12.71 1.46 -1.67
CA PRO A 27 12.49 2.21 -0.44
C PRO A 27 11.67 3.49 -0.66
N HIS A 28 11.73 4.07 -1.86
CA HIS A 28 10.92 5.22 -2.26
C HIS A 28 9.43 4.89 -2.38
N VAL A 29 9.08 3.68 -2.83
CA VAL A 29 7.69 3.21 -2.89
C VAL A 29 7.18 2.98 -1.47
N LEU A 30 7.96 2.27 -0.65
CA LEU A 30 7.61 2.02 0.76
C LEU A 30 7.39 3.32 1.53
N ASN A 31 8.26 4.32 1.33
CA ASN A 31 8.09 5.65 1.92
C ASN A 31 6.76 6.29 1.54
N LYS A 32 6.42 6.27 0.26
CA LYS A 32 5.19 6.88 -0.22
C LYS A 32 3.96 6.15 0.31
N ILE A 33 4.02 4.82 0.43
CA ILE A 33 2.97 4.02 1.08
C ILE A 33 2.79 4.48 2.52
N ILE A 34 3.87 4.57 3.31
CA ILE A 34 3.80 4.99 4.72
C ILE A 34 3.25 6.41 4.85
N GLU A 35 3.71 7.34 4.00
CA GLU A 35 3.26 8.74 3.99
C GLU A 35 1.75 8.84 3.66
N LEU A 36 1.26 8.02 2.74
CA LEU A 36 -0.13 8.02 2.30
C LEU A 36 -1.01 7.08 3.11
N TRP A 37 -0.47 6.26 4.02
CA TRP A 37 -1.19 5.18 4.69
C TRP A 37 -2.39 5.65 5.52
N ASP A 38 -2.25 6.80 6.18
CA ASP A 38 -3.33 7.44 6.96
C ASP A 38 -4.21 8.38 6.10
N SER A 39 -3.98 8.42 4.79
CA SER A 39 -4.70 9.28 3.84
C SER A 39 -5.69 8.46 2.99
N PRO A 40 -6.84 9.04 2.61
CA PRO A 40 -7.71 8.41 1.60
C PRO A 40 -7.03 8.23 0.24
N HIS A 41 -5.90 8.90 -0.01
CA HIS A 41 -5.11 8.74 -1.23
C HIS A 41 -4.28 7.44 -1.28
N CYS A 42 -4.24 6.67 -0.18
CA CYS A 42 -3.57 5.37 -0.11
C CYS A 42 -4.04 4.41 -1.21
N GLU A 43 -5.36 4.24 -1.35
CA GLU A 43 -5.96 3.33 -2.33
C GLU A 43 -5.64 3.75 -3.77
N ALA A 44 -5.75 5.04 -4.06
CA ALA A 44 -5.43 5.60 -5.37
C ALA A 44 -3.97 5.34 -5.76
N TYR A 45 -3.06 5.43 -4.78
CA TYR A 45 -1.64 5.14 -4.99
C TYR A 45 -1.39 3.65 -5.26
N PHE A 46 -2.03 2.75 -4.52
CA PHE A 46 -1.93 1.31 -4.78
C PHE A 46 -2.51 0.92 -6.14
N THR A 47 -3.62 1.54 -6.55
CA THR A 47 -4.23 1.34 -7.87
C THR A 47 -3.28 1.76 -9.00
N ASP A 48 -2.56 2.87 -8.86
CA ASP A 48 -1.52 3.32 -9.82
C ASP A 48 -0.31 2.35 -9.88
N LEU A 49 0.07 1.76 -8.73
CA LEU A 49 1.16 0.79 -8.65
C LEU A 49 0.81 -0.55 -9.28
N LEU A 50 -0.40 -1.07 -9.02
CA LEU A 50 -0.88 -2.37 -9.50
C LEU A 50 -1.42 -2.32 -10.94
N GLN A 51 -1.48 -1.13 -11.54
CA GLN A 51 -1.96 -0.98 -12.90
C GLN A 51 -1.02 -1.71 -13.90
N PRO A 52 -1.55 -2.50 -14.87
CA PRO A 52 -0.75 -3.27 -15.82
C PRO A 52 0.11 -2.44 -16.79
N ASN A 53 -0.14 -1.12 -16.89
CA ASN A 53 0.66 -0.14 -17.63
C ASN A 53 1.18 1.00 -16.71
N GLY A 54 1.05 0.84 -15.40
CA GLY A 54 1.36 1.84 -14.38
C GLY A 54 2.83 1.86 -13.97
N ARG A 55 3.09 2.31 -12.75
CA ARG A 55 4.46 2.37 -12.22
C ARG A 55 5.05 0.99 -11.91
N GLY A 56 4.19 -0.02 -11.73
CA GLY A 56 4.57 -1.36 -11.28
C GLY A 56 4.31 -2.51 -12.23
N GLY A 57 3.38 -2.35 -13.18
CA GLY A 57 3.12 -3.32 -14.25
C GLY A 57 3.37 -2.67 -15.61
N GLY A 58 4.19 -3.29 -16.44
CA GLY A 58 4.12 -3.17 -17.90
C GLY A 58 4.29 -1.77 -18.50
N ARG A 59 5.46 -1.15 -18.33
CA ARG A 59 6.02 -0.48 -19.52
C ARG A 59 6.81 -1.54 -20.27
N LEU A 60 6.54 -1.73 -21.55
CA LEU A 60 7.23 -2.69 -22.45
C LEU A 60 8.78 -2.56 -22.42
N ASN A 61 9.31 -1.49 -21.82
CA ASN A 61 10.74 -1.16 -21.71
C ASN A 61 11.22 -0.90 -20.27
N ARG A 62 10.44 -1.25 -19.23
CA ARG A 62 10.83 -1.06 -17.83
C ARG A 62 10.49 -2.35 -17.08
N ASP A 63 11.51 -3.07 -16.63
CA ASP A 63 11.34 -4.21 -15.74
C ASP A 63 10.46 -3.74 -14.57
N GLY A 64 9.23 -4.26 -14.50
CA GLY A 64 8.24 -3.85 -13.50
C GLY A 64 8.67 -4.23 -12.09
N PHE A 65 7.71 -4.30 -11.17
CA PHE A 65 8.02 -4.94 -9.88
C PHE A 65 8.30 -6.43 -10.09
N PRO A 66 9.32 -7.00 -9.43
CA PRO A 66 9.46 -8.44 -9.35
C PRO A 66 8.23 -9.03 -8.64
N ASP A 67 7.90 -10.29 -8.92
CA ASP A 67 6.71 -10.97 -8.38
C ASP A 67 6.59 -10.83 -6.85
N GLU A 68 7.72 -10.93 -6.14
CA GLU A 68 7.81 -10.76 -4.69
C GLU A 68 7.36 -9.37 -4.23
N ALA A 69 7.80 -8.31 -4.92
CA ALA A 69 7.36 -6.95 -4.62
C ALA A 69 5.89 -6.73 -5.03
N TRP A 70 5.43 -7.38 -6.09
CA TRP A 70 4.03 -7.33 -6.51
C TRP A 70 3.10 -7.95 -5.45
N GLN A 71 3.49 -9.11 -4.91
CA GLN A 71 2.78 -9.76 -3.80
C GLN A 71 2.76 -8.89 -2.54
N GLU A 72 3.88 -8.27 -2.16
CA GLU A 72 3.94 -7.35 -1.02
C GLU A 72 3.02 -6.14 -1.22
N ILE A 73 3.01 -5.52 -2.41
CA ILE A 73 2.13 -4.39 -2.73
C ILE A 73 0.66 -4.82 -2.69
N PHE A 74 0.34 -6.01 -3.22
CA PHE A 74 -1.03 -6.54 -3.21
C PHE A 74 -1.55 -6.77 -1.78
N GLN A 75 -0.75 -7.40 -0.92
CA GLN A 75 -1.11 -7.61 0.49
C GLN A 75 -1.33 -6.29 1.23
N LEU A 76 -0.48 -5.29 0.98
CA LEU A 76 -0.63 -3.96 1.59
C LEU A 76 -1.88 -3.24 1.07
N ASN A 77 -2.25 -3.41 -0.19
CA ASN A 77 -3.48 -2.88 -0.75
C ASN A 77 -4.73 -3.47 -0.07
N GLU A 78 -4.77 -4.80 0.15
CA GLU A 78 -5.86 -5.46 0.88
C GLU A 78 -5.99 -4.90 2.31
N LEU A 79 -4.86 -4.70 3.00
CA LEU A 79 -4.85 -4.10 4.34
C LEU A 79 -5.35 -2.64 4.33
N CYS A 80 -4.92 -1.83 3.35
CA CYS A 80 -5.37 -0.45 3.24
C CYS A 80 -6.87 -0.37 2.91
N TRP A 81 -7.38 -1.31 2.11
CA TRP A 81 -8.80 -1.41 1.77
C TRP A 81 -9.65 -1.82 2.98
N ILE A 82 -9.25 -2.86 3.72
CA ILE A 82 -9.93 -3.29 4.96
C ILE A 82 -9.99 -2.15 5.98
N ARG A 83 -8.90 -1.38 6.10
CA ARG A 83 -8.82 -0.22 6.98
C ARG A 83 -9.80 0.87 6.55
N GLN A 84 -9.83 1.24 5.27
CA GLN A 84 -10.71 2.29 4.76
C GLN A 84 -12.20 1.89 4.80
N SER A 85 -12.53 0.63 4.55
CA SER A 85 -13.91 0.13 4.70
C SER A 85 -14.46 0.33 6.13
N LYS A 86 -13.63 0.19 7.16
CA LYS A 86 -14.04 0.47 8.56
C LYS A 86 -14.25 1.96 8.85
N LEU A 87 -13.67 2.87 8.05
CA LEU A 87 -13.87 4.31 8.18
C LEU A 87 -15.16 4.77 7.48
N ASP A 88 -15.50 4.15 6.35
CA ASP A 88 -16.70 4.47 5.55
C ASP A 88 -18.01 4.02 6.24
N ASP A 89 -17.96 2.95 7.05
CA ASP A 89 -19.10 2.50 7.87
C ASP A 89 -19.57 3.55 8.90
N SER A 90 -18.71 4.50 9.28
CA SER A 90 -19.07 5.60 10.20
C SER A 90 -19.71 6.80 9.51
N GLN A 91 -19.75 6.84 8.18
CA GLN A 91 -20.28 7.98 7.41
C GLN A 91 -21.74 7.78 6.96
N CYS A 92 -22.30 6.58 7.10
CA CYS A 92 -23.68 6.27 6.69
C CYS A 92 -24.79 6.53 7.74
N TYR A 93 -24.46 7.04 8.94
CA TYR A 93 -25.48 7.53 9.91
C TYR A 93 -25.63 9.06 9.88
N GLY A 94 -25.40 9.68 8.72
CA GLY A 94 -25.15 11.11 8.63
C GLY A 94 -26.03 11.93 7.71
N THR A 95 -27.09 11.43 7.04
CA THR A 95 -28.07 12.33 6.38
C THR A 95 -29.38 11.63 5.99
N MET A 96 -30.39 11.70 6.85
CA MET A 96 -31.80 11.82 6.44
C MET A 96 -32.49 12.73 7.46
N LYS A 97 -32.49 14.04 7.16
CA LYS A 97 -33.51 14.98 7.63
C LYS A 97 -34.50 15.19 6.48
#